data_AF-A0A1M3L1W5-F1
#
_entry.id   AF-A0A1M3L1W5-F1
#
_cell.length_a   1.000
_cell.length_b   1.000
_cell.length_c   1.000
_cell.angle_alpha   90.00
_cell.angle_beta   90.00
_cell.angle_gamma   90.00
#
_symmetry.space_group_name_H-M   'P 1'
#
loop_
_entity.id
_entity.type
_entity.pdbx_description
1 polymer ?
#
loop_
_entity_poly.entity_id
_entity_poly.type
_entity_poly.pdbx_seq_one_letter_code
_entity_poly.pdbx_strand_id
1 'polypeptide(L)'
;MNDIAIVALWVGVLVYLCTMALGITASFAKRRNRRWHHVMFGLSCLTCIVALVMTRDRMLFWTVLCLTLMPFAPARAKRHAIIGTLGLLGYLAVLFR
;
A
#
# COMPACT_ATOMS: atom_id res chain seq x y z
N MET A 1 -4.74 -7.74 19.41
CA MET A 1 -5.53 -7.76 18.15
C MET A 1 -6.28 -9.08 18.07
N ASN A 2 -7.48 -9.11 17.52
CA ASN A 2 -8.18 -10.37 17.25
C ASN A 2 -7.68 -10.99 15.93
N ASP A 3 -7.90 -12.29 15.73
CA ASP A 3 -7.39 -13.02 14.56
C ASP A 3 -7.84 -12.40 13.23
N ILE A 4 -9.06 -11.88 13.21
CA ILE A 4 -9.63 -11.24 12.01
C ILE A 4 -8.86 -9.96 11.63
N ALA A 5 -8.45 -9.15 12.61
CA ALA A 5 -7.64 -7.96 12.35
C ALA A 5 -6.22 -8.33 11.86
N ILE A 6 -5.64 -9.41 12.38
CA ILE A 6 -4.34 -9.93 11.92
C ILE A 6 -4.43 -10.39 10.46
N VAL A 7 -5.48 -11.14 10.10
CA VAL A 7 -5.74 -11.55 8.72
C VAL A 7 -5.90 -10.32 7.81
N ALA A 8 -6.66 -9.31 8.24
CA ALA A 8 -6.83 -8.07 7.46
C ALA A 8 -5.50 -7.34 7.20
N LEU A 9 -4.59 -7.31 8.19
CA LEU A 9 -3.26 -6.73 8.01
C LEU A 9 -2.42 -7.51 7.00
N TRP A 10 -2.38 -8.85 7.11
CA TRP A 10 -1.64 -9.70 6.16
C TRP A 10 -2.16 -9.56 4.73
N VAL A 11 -3.50 -9.55 4.56
CA VAL A 11 -4.12 -9.30 3.27
C VAL A 11 -3.71 -7.93 2.74
N GLY A 12 -3.75 -6.89 3.58
CA GLY A 12 -3.31 -5.55 3.21
C GLY A 12 -1.85 -5.50 2.77
N VAL A 13 -0.94 -6.16 3.51
CA VAL A 13 0.48 -6.26 3.17
C VAL A 13 0.70 -6.96 1.84
N LEU A 14 0.04 -8.12 1.62
CA LEU A 14 0.18 -8.87 0.37
C LEU A 14 -0.31 -8.05 -0.83
N VAL A 15 -1.49 -7.43 -0.71
CA VAL A 15 -2.03 -6.56 -1.75
C VAL A 15 -1.09 -5.37 -2.02
N TYR A 16 -0.53 -4.77 -0.96
CA TYR A 16 0.45 -3.68 -1.09
C TYR A 16 1.72 -4.12 -1.84
N LEU A 17 2.28 -5.28 -1.51
CA LEU A 17 3.45 -5.85 -2.17
C LEU A 17 3.17 -6.15 -3.64
N CYS A 18 2.01 -6.72 -3.96
CA CYS A 18 1.57 -6.93 -5.34
C CYS A 18 1.45 -5.60 -6.09
N THR A 19 0.90 -4.55 -5.47
CA THR A 19 0.83 -3.20 -6.06
C THR A 19 2.21 -2.64 -6.36
N MET A 20 3.17 -2.79 -5.44
CA MET A 20 4.56 -2.36 -5.65
C MET A 20 5.21 -3.13 -6.79
N ALA A 21 5.09 -4.46 -6.83
CA ALA A 21 5.62 -5.29 -7.90
C ALA A 21 5.02 -4.90 -9.27
N LEU A 22 3.72 -4.64 -9.33
CA LEU A 22 3.07 -4.13 -10.54
C LEU A 22 3.54 -2.73 -10.92
N GLY A 23 3.83 -1.86 -9.95
CA GLY A 23 4.37 -0.52 -10.20
C GLY A 23 5.79 -0.56 -10.78
N ILE A 24 6.62 -1.44 -10.24
CA ILE A 24 7.98 -1.70 -10.75
C ILE A 24 7.88 -2.24 -12.18
N THR A 25 7.11 -3.31 -12.41
CA THR A 25 6.97 -3.88 -13.75
C THR A 25 6.31 -2.91 -14.75
N ALA A 26 5.37 -2.07 -14.32
CA ALA A 26 4.74 -1.04 -15.16
C ALA A 26 5.71 0.10 -15.53
N SER A 27 6.80 0.28 -14.79
CA SER A 27 7.88 1.23 -15.12
C SER A 27 8.73 0.72 -16.28
N PHE A 28 8.84 -0.60 -16.44
CA PHE A 28 9.58 -1.25 -17.55
C PHE A 28 8.67 -1.68 -18.72
N ALA A 29 7.37 -1.89 -18.49
CA ALA A 29 6.44 -2.46 -19.48
C ALA A 29 5.50 -1.44 -20.17
N LYS A 30 4.92 -1.84 -21.32
CA LYS A 30 3.92 -1.06 -22.08
C LYS A 30 2.59 -0.88 -21.29
N ARG A 31 1.76 0.07 -21.76
CA ARG A 31 0.54 0.65 -21.13
C ARG A 31 -0.42 -0.31 -20.38
N ARG A 32 -0.46 -1.62 -20.67
CA ARG A 32 -1.38 -2.59 -20.04
C ARG A 32 -1.09 -2.79 -18.55
N ASN A 33 0.17 -2.86 -18.14
CA ASN A 33 0.52 -3.04 -16.72
C ASN A 33 0.17 -1.83 -15.85
N ARG A 34 0.08 -0.62 -16.44
CA ARG A 34 -0.34 0.57 -15.70
C ARG A 34 -1.79 0.49 -15.23
N ARG A 35 -2.70 -0.11 -16.02
CA ARG A 35 -4.10 -0.27 -15.61
C ARG A 35 -4.21 -1.20 -14.41
N TRP A 36 -3.57 -2.36 -14.48
CA TRP A 36 -3.56 -3.33 -13.37
C TRP A 36 -2.90 -2.77 -12.12
N HIS A 37 -1.84 -1.97 -12.26
CA HIS A 37 -1.24 -1.25 -11.14
C HIS A 37 -2.23 -0.29 -10.48
N HIS A 38 -3.02 0.49 -11.24
CA HIS A 38 -4.04 1.38 -10.66
C HIS A 38 -5.18 0.60 -9.98
N VAL A 39 -5.62 -0.52 -10.55
CA VAL A 39 -6.63 -1.40 -9.92
C VAL A 39 -6.10 -1.92 -8.58
N MET A 40 -4.85 -2.42 -8.55
CA MET A 40 -4.23 -2.93 -7.34
C MET A 40 -3.95 -1.82 -6.32
N PHE A 41 -3.59 -0.61 -6.76
CA PHE A 41 -3.49 0.55 -5.90
C PHE A 41 -4.83 0.89 -5.23
N GLY A 42 -5.94 0.83 -5.98
CA GLY A 42 -7.29 0.99 -5.41
C GLY A 42 -7.61 -0.07 -4.36
N LEU A 43 -7.24 -1.33 -4.63
CA LEU A 43 -7.37 -2.41 -3.66
C LEU A 43 -6.50 -2.18 -2.42
N SER A 44 -5.25 -1.72 -2.58
CA SER A 44 -4.37 -1.37 -1.45
C SER A 44 -4.99 -0.30 -0.56
N CYS A 45 -5.61 0.73 -1.15
CA CYS A 45 -6.35 1.74 -0.39
C CYS A 45 -7.52 1.14 0.38
N LEU A 46 -8.32 0.28 -0.27
CA LEU A 46 -9.46 -0.38 0.37
C LEU A 46 -9.01 -1.28 1.53
N THR A 47 -8.01 -2.13 1.31
CA THR A 47 -7.48 -3.01 2.37
C THR A 47 -6.83 -2.24 3.51
N CYS A 48 -6.25 -1.06 3.23
CA CYS A 48 -5.71 -0.18 4.27
C CYS A 48 -6.82 0.42 5.13
N ILE A 49 -7.91 0.88 4.53
CA ILE A 49 -9.09 1.37 5.28
C ILE A 49 -9.67 0.25 6.14
N VAL A 50 -9.84 -0.96 5.59
CA VAL A 50 -10.34 -2.11 6.34
C VAL A 50 -9.43 -2.43 7.53
N ALA A 51 -8.11 -2.55 7.29
CA ALA A 51 -7.15 -2.81 8.37
C ALA A 51 -7.17 -1.71 9.44
N LEU A 52 -7.27 -0.43 9.04
CA LEU A 52 -7.35 0.70 9.98
C LEU A 52 -8.62 0.65 10.82
N VAL A 53 -9.77 0.33 10.22
CA VAL A 53 -11.04 0.23 10.96
C VAL A 53 -11.02 -0.94 11.95
N MET A 54 -10.45 -2.08 11.56
CA MET A 54 -10.39 -3.27 12.40
C MET A 54 -9.37 -3.16 13.55
N THR A 55 -8.21 -2.56 13.29
CA THR A 55 -7.13 -2.44 14.28
C THR A 55 -7.22 -1.15 15.11
N ARG A 56 -7.77 -0.08 14.52
CA ARG A 56 -7.73 1.30 15.04
C ARG A 56 -6.32 1.78 15.41
N ASP A 57 -5.29 1.18 14.80
CA ASP A 57 -3.91 1.49 15.13
C ASP A 57 -3.47 2.79 14.45
N ARG A 58 -2.91 3.71 15.25
CA ARG A 58 -2.51 5.03 14.77
C ARG A 58 -1.35 4.96 13.78
N MET A 59 -0.54 3.90 13.80
CA MET A 59 0.57 3.74 12.86
C MET A 59 0.09 3.54 11.42
N LEU A 60 -1.12 2.99 11.20
CA LEU A 60 -1.70 2.88 9.85
C LEU A 60 -2.06 4.23 9.23
N PHE A 61 -2.21 5.30 10.03
CA PHE A 61 -2.37 6.65 9.46
C PHE A 61 -1.15 7.05 8.62
N TRP A 62 0.04 6.54 8.95
CA TRP A 62 1.23 6.77 8.13
C TRP A 62 1.11 6.14 6.74
N THR A 63 0.61 4.90 6.69
CA THR A 63 0.33 4.22 5.42
C THR A 63 -0.75 4.94 4.62
N VAL A 64 -1.83 5.38 5.26
CA VAL A 64 -2.89 6.17 4.62
C VAL A 64 -2.33 7.46 4.04
N LEU A 65 -1.51 8.20 4.80
CA LEU A 65 -0.87 9.43 4.32
C LEU A 65 0.03 9.15 3.11
N CYS A 66 0.79 8.07 3.12
CA CYS A 66 1.62 7.69 1.97
C CYS A 66 0.76 7.40 0.74
N LEU A 67 -0.34 6.66 0.89
CA LEU A 67 -1.28 6.35 -0.18
C LEU A 67 -1.97 7.61 -0.73
N THR A 68 -2.33 8.58 0.11
CA THR A 68 -2.93 9.84 -0.36
C THR A 68 -1.94 10.75 -1.08
N LEU A 69 -0.64 10.66 -0.76
CA LEU A 69 0.40 11.44 -1.42
C LEU A 69 0.85 10.84 -2.77
N MET A 70 0.62 9.55 -3.00
CA MET A 70 1.05 8.85 -4.22
C MET A 70 0.57 9.47 -5.54
N PRO A 71 -0.69 9.90 -5.70
CA PRO A 71 -1.18 10.53 -6.94
C PRO A 71 -0.47 11.84 -7.28
N PHE A 72 0.08 12.52 -6.27
CA PHE A 72 0.78 13.79 -6.43
C PHE A 72 2.29 13.61 -6.64
N ALA A 73 2.81 12.40 -6.44
CA ALA A 73 4.22 12.08 -6.66
C ALA A 73 4.43 11.58 -8.10
N PRO A 74 5.30 12.22 -8.91
CA PRO A 74 5.55 11.78 -10.28
C PRO A 74 6.04 10.33 -10.30
N ALA A 75 5.39 9.47 -11.09
CA ALA A 75 5.64 8.02 -11.09
C ALA A 75 7.11 7.61 -11.35
N ARG A 76 7.89 8.44 -12.06
CA ARG A 76 9.32 8.19 -12.34
C ARG A 76 10.27 8.87 -11.36
N ALA A 77 9.76 9.65 -10.42
CA ALA A 77 10.59 10.31 -9.42
C ALA A 77 10.95 9.32 -8.30
N LYS A 78 12.19 9.39 -7.81
CA LYS A 78 12.64 8.62 -6.63
C LYS A 78 11.70 8.80 -5.44
N ARG A 79 11.08 9.98 -5.32
CA ARG A 79 10.08 10.29 -4.27
C ARG A 79 8.88 9.33 -4.28
N HIS A 80 8.41 8.89 -5.45
CA HIS A 80 7.28 7.96 -5.55
C HIS A 80 7.64 6.59 -4.94
N ALA A 81 8.85 6.09 -5.24
CA ALA A 81 9.35 4.86 -4.63
C ALA A 81 9.53 5.02 -3.10
N ILE A 82 10.08 6.14 -2.64
CA ILE A 82 10.27 6.42 -1.20
C ILE A 82 8.93 6.44 -0.47
N ILE A 83 7.92 7.14 -1.00
CA ILE A 83 6.58 7.19 -0.40
C ILE A 83 5.96 5.79 -0.34
N GLY A 84 6.15 4.97 -1.38
CA GLY A 84 5.68 3.58 -1.38
C GLY A 84 6.33 2.73 -0.30
N THR A 85 7.65 2.82 -0.16
CA THR A 85 8.36 2.08 0.88
C THR A 85 7.95 2.54 2.29
N LEU A 86 7.77 3.84 2.50
CA LEU A 86 7.28 4.39 3.77
C LEU A 86 5.88 3.89 4.12
N GLY A 87 4.99 3.77 3.12
CA GLY A 87 3.65 3.21 3.32
C GLY A 87 3.69 1.75 3.76
N LEU A 88 4.58 0.94 3.18
CA LEU A 88 4.80 -0.45 3.59
C LEU A 88 5.32 -0.55 5.03
N LEU A 89 6.24 0.31 5.43
CA LEU A 89 6.77 0.33 6.80
C LEU A 89 5.67 0.58 7.85
N GLY A 90 4.66 1.40 7.54
CA GLY A 90 3.52 1.60 8.43
C GLY A 90 2.72 0.32 8.70
N TYR A 91 2.55 -0.54 7.69
CA TYR A 91 1.95 -1.87 7.88
C TYR A 91 2.83 -2.78 8.75
N LEU A 92 4.13 -2.85 8.44
CA LEU A 92 5.06 -3.73 9.16
C LEU A 92 5.20 -3.31 10.64
N ALA A 93 5.18 -2.00 10.91
CA ALA A 93 5.22 -1.48 12.28
C ALA A 93 4.01 -1.92 13.12
N VAL A 94 2.84 -2.07 12.50
CA VAL A 94 1.63 -2.56 13.19
C VAL A 94 1.68 -4.07 13.37
N LEU A 95 2.23 -4.78 12.39
CA LEU A 95 2.26 -6.24 12.34
C LEU A 95 3.27 -6.86 13.32
N PHE A 96 4.39 -6.15 13.56
CA PHE A 96 5.47 -6.60 14.46
C PHE A 96 5.49 -5.87 15.81
N ARG A 97 4.42 -5.16 16.17
CA ARG A 97 4.24 -4.56 17.50
C ARG A 97 3.57 -5.53 18.45
#